data_AF-A0A7W1KTC0-F1
#
_entry.id   AF-A0A7W1KTC0-F1
#
_cell.length_a   1.000
_cell.length_b   1.000
_cell.length_c   1.000
_cell.angle_alpha   90.00
_cell.angle_beta   90.00
_cell.angle_gamma   90.00
#
_symmetry.space_group_name_H-M   'P 1'
#
loop_
_entity.id
_entity.type
_entity.pdbx_description
1 polymer ?
#
loop_
_entity_poly.entity_id
_entity_poly.type
_entity_poly.pdbx_seq_one_letter_code
_entity_poly.pdbx_strand_id
1 'polypeptide(L)'
;MDQPAVSSTLPDTRSRVLTGYRPTGPLHVGHWAGNIESMLSLQADPARECFFFIADWHMLTTHYDRTDELPGFTRELALDWLAAGIDPDRATIYRQSDVPEVAEMTLLLGMITPLGWLERVPSFKERLRDHAERDIANFGLLGYPVLQTVDIAIVRGELVPVGEDQVAHLEISREIVRRFNRLYGDVLVEPQPLLSETPLIPGSDGRKMSKSLDNAIWVRDDEDAIRASVRSFVTDPQKVRRGDPGRPEICPIFALHRKFSPDRVDEIAEGCRSGALGCVDCKTILADQLIERFRPYRERRAELAGEPGLVDRVLDEGAEKVRPVARATLEAVREAMHL
;
A
#
# COMPACT_ATOMS: atom_id res chain seq x y z
N MET A 1 51.71 -0.38 -12.28
CA MET A 1 50.99 -1.65 -12.47
C MET A 1 50.46 -2.05 -11.12
N ASP A 2 49.20 -1.94 -10.75
CA ASP A 2 47.99 -1.47 -11.41
C ASP A 2 47.14 -0.86 -10.29
N GLN A 3 46.60 0.35 -10.49
CA GLN A 3 45.49 0.82 -9.67
C GLN A 3 44.23 0.10 -10.17
N PRO A 4 43.41 -0.50 -9.29
CA PRO A 4 42.17 -1.12 -9.73
C PRO A 4 41.25 -0.03 -10.28
N ALA A 5 40.72 -0.28 -11.48
CA ALA A 5 39.77 0.60 -12.13
C ALA A 5 38.52 0.75 -11.24
N VAL A 6 38.28 1.97 -10.78
CA VAL A 6 36.99 2.36 -10.22
C VAL A 6 35.98 2.23 -11.34
N SER A 7 35.10 1.22 -11.23
CA SER A 7 33.99 1.01 -12.15
C SER A 7 33.05 2.22 -12.06
N SER A 8 33.22 3.16 -12.98
CA SER A 8 32.33 4.32 -13.13
C SER A 8 31.04 3.88 -13.82
N THR A 9 30.13 3.28 -13.06
CA THR A 9 28.73 3.24 -13.46
C THR A 9 28.20 4.66 -13.41
N LEU A 10 27.74 5.19 -14.54
CA LEU A 10 26.99 6.45 -14.60
C LEU A 10 25.91 6.44 -13.50
N PRO A 11 25.63 7.57 -12.83
CA PRO A 11 24.57 7.62 -11.83
C PRO A 11 23.27 7.18 -12.48
N ASP A 12 22.58 6.22 -11.85
CA ASP A 12 21.26 5.79 -12.30
C ASP A 12 20.35 7.01 -12.31
N THR A 13 19.88 7.39 -13.50
CA THR A 13 19.06 8.59 -13.69
C THR A 13 17.59 8.32 -13.36
N ARG A 14 17.23 7.08 -13.00
CA ARG A 14 15.87 6.71 -12.63
C ARG A 14 15.55 7.22 -11.23
N SER A 15 14.38 7.84 -11.07
CA SER A 15 13.91 8.18 -9.73
C SER A 15 13.48 6.92 -8.98
N ARG A 16 13.92 6.82 -7.74
CA ARG A 16 13.53 5.71 -6.86
C ARG A 16 12.16 5.92 -6.26
N VAL A 17 11.32 4.91 -6.36
CA VAL A 17 9.96 4.89 -5.83
C VAL A 17 9.89 3.84 -4.73
N LEU A 18 9.38 4.21 -3.56
CA LEU A 18 9.07 3.25 -2.50
C LEU A 18 7.57 3.23 -2.21
N THR A 19 6.98 2.04 -2.21
CA THR A 19 5.66 1.82 -1.62
C THR A 19 5.58 0.42 -0.99
N GLY A 20 4.65 0.21 -0.09
CA GLY A 20 4.55 -1.05 0.63
C GLY A 20 3.30 -1.19 1.46
N TYR A 21 3.11 -2.39 1.99
CA TYR A 21 1.93 -2.73 2.78
C TYR A 21 2.34 -3.46 4.05
N ARG A 22 1.60 -3.19 5.13
CA ARG A 22 1.62 -4.10 6.28
C ARG A 22 0.91 -5.41 5.88
N PRO A 23 1.51 -6.58 6.17
CA PRO A 23 0.88 -7.86 5.89
C PRO A 23 -0.24 -8.14 6.91
N THR A 24 -1.45 -7.66 6.63
CA THR A 24 -2.61 -7.76 7.54
C THR A 24 -3.78 -8.54 6.92
N GLY A 25 -3.48 -9.51 6.05
CA GLY A 25 -4.48 -10.32 5.34
C GLY A 25 -4.75 -9.89 3.89
N PRO A 26 -5.83 -10.40 3.28
CA PRO A 26 -6.03 -10.37 1.83
C PRO A 26 -6.27 -8.98 1.25
N LEU A 27 -6.04 -8.82 -0.06
CA LEU A 27 -6.37 -7.60 -0.79
C LEU A 27 -7.89 -7.48 -1.05
N HIS A 28 -8.37 -6.24 -1.08
CA HIS A 28 -9.75 -5.91 -1.44
C HIS A 28 -9.76 -4.92 -2.59
N VAL A 29 -10.90 -4.71 -3.24
CA VAL A 29 -11.00 -3.87 -4.45
C VAL A 29 -10.52 -2.42 -4.22
N GLY A 30 -10.64 -1.91 -2.99
CA GLY A 30 -10.04 -0.63 -2.61
C GLY A 30 -8.50 -0.60 -2.71
N HIS A 31 -7.80 -1.65 -2.28
CA HIS A 31 -6.34 -1.76 -2.46
C HIS A 31 -5.98 -1.86 -3.93
N TRP A 32 -6.80 -2.59 -4.70
CA TRP A 32 -6.56 -2.76 -6.13
C TRP A 32 -6.59 -1.41 -6.86
N ALA A 33 -7.71 -0.69 -6.70
CA ALA A 33 -7.93 0.60 -7.33
C ALA A 33 -6.93 1.66 -6.90
N GLY A 34 -6.61 1.74 -5.60
CA GLY A 34 -5.79 2.82 -5.05
C GLY A 34 -4.29 2.63 -5.24
N ASN A 35 -3.80 1.39 -5.11
CA ASN A 35 -2.39 1.12 -4.93
C ASN A 35 -1.84 0.10 -5.96
N ILE A 36 -2.52 -1.03 -6.19
CA ILE A 36 -2.00 -2.07 -7.11
C ILE A 36 -1.91 -1.54 -8.54
N GLU A 37 -2.94 -0.84 -9.02
CA GLU A 37 -2.92 -0.22 -10.35
C GLU A 37 -1.80 0.85 -10.47
N SER A 38 -1.53 1.58 -9.38
CA SER A 38 -0.41 2.53 -9.31
C SER A 38 0.94 1.81 -9.37
N MET A 39 1.12 0.74 -8.60
CA MET A 39 2.33 -0.10 -8.63
C MET A 39 2.58 -0.69 -10.02
N LEU A 40 1.54 -1.18 -10.69
CA LEU A 40 1.60 -1.69 -12.06
C LEU A 40 2.06 -0.60 -13.06
N SER A 41 1.54 0.62 -12.93
CA SER A 41 1.96 1.76 -13.75
C SER A 41 3.41 2.17 -13.47
N LEU A 42 3.81 2.19 -12.19
CA LEU A 42 5.13 2.63 -11.76
C LEU A 42 6.24 1.68 -12.20
N GLN A 43 6.07 0.36 -12.01
CA GLN A 43 7.03 -0.60 -12.54
C GLN A 43 7.06 -0.62 -14.08
N ALA A 44 6.00 -0.11 -14.72
CA ALA A 44 5.94 -0.04 -16.17
C ALA A 44 6.81 1.07 -16.76
N ASP A 45 7.07 2.13 -15.98
CA ASP A 45 7.82 3.31 -16.38
C ASP A 45 9.34 3.07 -16.29
N PRO A 46 10.07 3.06 -17.41
CA PRO A 46 11.51 2.84 -17.43
C PRO A 46 12.32 3.96 -16.75
N ALA A 47 11.71 5.12 -16.49
CA ALA A 47 12.32 6.20 -15.73
C ALA A 47 12.28 5.96 -14.20
N ARG A 48 11.72 4.83 -13.74
CA ARG A 48 11.57 4.51 -12.32
C ARG A 48 12.37 3.27 -11.93
N GLU A 49 12.91 3.33 -10.71
CA GLU A 49 13.39 2.17 -9.99
C GLU A 49 12.45 1.91 -8.82
N CYS A 50 11.70 0.81 -8.87
CA CYS A 50 10.64 0.54 -7.90
C CYS A 50 11.09 -0.40 -6.78
N PHE A 51 10.85 0.01 -5.54
CA PHE A 51 11.00 -0.78 -4.33
C PHE A 51 9.60 -1.02 -3.74
N PHE A 52 9.16 -2.27 -3.75
CA PHE A 52 7.86 -2.68 -3.22
C PHE A 52 8.08 -3.60 -2.02
N PHE A 53 7.68 -3.16 -0.83
CA PHE A 53 8.08 -3.85 0.39
C PHE A 53 6.94 -4.30 1.29
N ILE A 54 7.12 -5.48 1.88
CA ILE A 54 6.21 -6.03 2.89
C ILE A 54 6.69 -5.56 4.26
N ALA A 55 5.93 -4.66 4.85
CA ALA A 55 6.26 -3.93 6.07
C ALA A 55 5.89 -4.75 7.32
N ASP A 56 6.61 -5.85 7.56
CA ASP A 56 6.33 -6.80 8.63
C ASP A 56 6.66 -6.27 10.03
N TRP A 57 7.73 -5.48 10.22
CA TRP A 57 7.96 -4.80 11.51
C TRP A 57 6.88 -3.75 11.80
N HIS A 58 6.37 -3.05 10.79
CA HIS A 58 5.23 -2.15 10.96
C HIS A 58 3.95 -2.86 11.44
N MET A 59 3.76 -4.15 11.13
CA MET A 59 2.64 -4.92 11.68
C MET A 59 2.74 -5.01 13.21
N LEU A 60 3.94 -5.18 13.75
CA LEU A 60 4.20 -5.34 15.19
C LEU A 60 3.80 -4.10 16.00
N THR A 61 3.78 -2.92 15.39
CA THR A 61 3.35 -1.66 16.06
C THR A 61 1.94 -1.72 16.61
N THR A 62 1.07 -2.57 16.04
CA THR A 62 -0.31 -2.80 16.52
C THR A 62 -0.65 -4.27 16.72
N HIS A 63 0.24 -5.22 16.41
CA HIS A 63 -0.02 -6.67 16.52
C HIS A 63 1.18 -7.43 17.12
N TYR A 64 1.91 -6.81 18.05
CA TYR A 64 3.07 -7.43 18.71
C TYR A 64 2.75 -8.73 19.47
N ASP A 65 1.50 -8.91 19.90
CA ASP A 65 0.98 -10.07 20.63
C ASP A 65 0.38 -11.15 19.72
N ARG A 66 0.36 -10.94 18.39
CA ARG A 66 -0.23 -11.87 17.40
C ARG A 66 0.68 -12.03 16.20
N THR A 67 1.81 -12.70 16.40
CA THR A 67 2.87 -12.85 15.39
C THR A 67 2.82 -14.18 14.65
N ASP A 68 2.04 -15.16 15.13
CA ASP A 68 1.95 -16.49 14.51
C ASP A 68 1.42 -16.46 13.07
N GLU A 69 0.56 -15.48 12.74
CA GLU A 69 -0.03 -15.31 11.41
C GLU A 69 0.87 -14.55 10.44
N LEU A 70 1.89 -13.84 10.94
CA LEU A 70 2.72 -12.93 10.15
C LEU A 70 3.43 -13.63 8.98
N PRO A 71 4.05 -14.82 9.13
CA PRO A 71 4.65 -15.53 8.00
C PRO A 71 3.62 -15.88 6.92
N GLY A 72 2.39 -16.23 7.31
CA GLY A 72 1.29 -16.51 6.39
C GLY A 72 0.87 -15.26 5.62
N PHE A 73 0.61 -14.14 6.31
CA PHE A 73 0.21 -12.91 5.65
C PHE A 73 1.29 -12.33 4.72
N THR A 74 2.56 -12.45 5.09
CA THR A 74 3.67 -12.05 4.22
C THR A 74 3.66 -12.86 2.93
N ARG A 75 3.52 -14.20 3.02
CA ARG A 75 3.49 -15.04 1.83
C ARG A 75 2.28 -14.77 0.95
N GLU A 76 1.10 -14.66 1.56
CA GLU A 76 -0.14 -14.38 0.82
C GLU A 76 -0.08 -13.02 0.12
N LEU A 77 0.50 -11.99 0.76
CA LEU A 77 0.64 -10.67 0.15
C LEU A 77 1.62 -10.66 -1.03
N ALA A 78 2.77 -11.33 -0.89
CA ALA A 78 3.72 -11.48 -2.00
C ALA A 78 3.06 -12.23 -3.17
N LEU A 79 2.35 -13.33 -2.89
CA LEU A 79 1.60 -14.08 -3.89
C LEU A 79 0.53 -13.22 -4.57
N ASP A 80 -0.21 -12.40 -3.79
CA ASP A 80 -1.21 -11.49 -4.31
C ASP A 80 -0.59 -10.44 -5.27
N TRP A 81 0.60 -9.93 -4.96
CA TRP A 81 1.30 -9.00 -5.85
C TRP A 81 1.75 -9.67 -7.15
N LEU A 82 2.36 -10.85 -7.07
CA LEU A 82 2.78 -11.60 -8.26
C LEU A 82 1.56 -11.93 -9.15
N ALA A 83 0.46 -12.37 -8.54
CA ALA A 83 -0.78 -12.65 -9.25
C ALA A 83 -1.42 -11.40 -9.86
N ALA A 84 -1.23 -10.24 -9.25
CA ALA A 84 -1.69 -8.96 -9.78
C ALA A 84 -0.84 -8.45 -10.97
N GLY A 85 0.32 -9.07 -11.23
CA GLY A 85 1.25 -8.69 -12.29
C GLY A 85 2.41 -7.81 -11.83
N ILE A 86 2.69 -7.75 -10.51
CA ILE A 86 3.94 -7.19 -10.02
C ILE A 86 5.09 -8.12 -10.39
N ASP A 87 6.05 -7.60 -11.15
CA ASP A 87 7.12 -8.37 -11.76
C ASP A 87 8.45 -8.16 -10.98
N PRO A 88 9.03 -9.21 -10.36
CA PRO A 88 10.26 -9.11 -9.59
C PRO A 88 11.50 -8.77 -10.43
N ASP A 89 11.42 -8.88 -11.76
CA ASP A 89 12.48 -8.42 -12.68
C ASP A 89 12.40 -6.92 -12.95
N ARG A 90 11.24 -6.31 -12.71
CA ARG A 90 11.00 -4.86 -12.95
C ARG A 90 10.98 -4.05 -11.66
N ALA A 91 10.65 -4.67 -10.54
CA ALA A 91 10.61 -4.04 -9.23
C ALA A 91 11.30 -4.93 -8.18
N THR A 92 11.97 -4.31 -7.22
CA THR A 92 12.55 -5.03 -6.08
C THR A 92 11.46 -5.30 -5.06
N ILE A 93 11.04 -6.56 -4.94
CA ILE A 93 10.02 -7.02 -3.98
C ILE A 93 10.72 -7.62 -2.77
N TYR A 94 10.62 -7.02 -1.59
CA TYR A 94 11.33 -7.52 -0.41
C TYR A 94 10.50 -7.41 0.87
N ARG A 95 10.89 -8.14 1.92
CA ARG A 95 10.31 -8.04 3.26
C ARG A 95 11.20 -7.14 4.13
N GLN A 96 10.57 -6.26 4.91
CA GLN A 96 11.26 -5.24 5.71
C GLN A 96 12.28 -5.86 6.66
N SER A 97 11.92 -6.93 7.38
CA SER A 97 12.82 -7.61 8.31
C SER A 97 14.05 -8.29 7.67
N ASP A 98 14.08 -8.44 6.35
CA ASP A 98 15.27 -8.93 5.66
C ASP A 98 16.34 -7.85 5.47
N VAL A 99 16.07 -6.60 5.85
CA VAL A 99 16.99 -5.46 5.77
C VAL A 99 17.36 -4.99 7.18
N PRO A 100 18.28 -5.66 7.88
CA PRO A 100 18.62 -5.33 9.27
C PRO A 100 19.18 -3.90 9.45
N GLU A 101 19.72 -3.31 8.39
CA GLU A 101 20.17 -1.91 8.35
C GLU A 101 19.05 -0.92 8.72
N VAL A 102 17.79 -1.27 8.47
CA VAL A 102 16.61 -0.50 8.89
C VAL A 102 16.56 -0.33 10.40
N ALA A 103 16.93 -1.35 11.18
CA ALA A 103 16.86 -1.28 12.64
C ALA A 103 17.86 -0.27 13.20
N GLU A 104 19.11 -0.31 12.70
CA GLU A 104 20.13 0.63 13.13
C GLU A 104 19.83 2.06 12.67
N MET A 105 19.44 2.25 11.41
CA MET A 105 19.08 3.59 10.93
C MET A 105 17.87 4.16 11.67
N THR A 106 16.94 3.32 12.14
CA THR A 106 15.81 3.73 13.00
C THR A 106 16.29 4.22 14.36
N LEU A 107 17.27 3.54 14.97
CA LEU A 107 17.90 4.03 16.19
C LEU A 107 18.53 5.40 15.97
N LEU A 108 19.33 5.56 14.92
CA LEU A 108 20.06 6.80 14.62
C LEU A 108 19.12 7.98 14.34
N LEU A 109 18.12 7.81 13.47
CA LEU A 109 17.11 8.85 13.20
C LEU A 109 16.21 9.10 14.41
N GLY A 110 15.98 8.09 15.24
CA GLY A 110 15.27 8.23 16.51
C GLY A 110 15.96 9.21 17.46
N MET A 111 17.30 9.19 17.54
CA MET A 111 18.06 10.09 18.43
C MET A 111 17.93 11.57 18.07
N ILE A 112 17.60 11.89 16.81
CA ILE A 112 17.44 13.28 16.36
C ILE A 112 15.99 13.72 16.21
N THR A 113 15.02 12.82 16.41
CA THR A 113 13.59 13.11 16.20
C THR A 113 12.92 13.57 17.49
N PRO A 114 12.41 14.82 17.58
CA PRO A 114 11.72 15.30 18.77
C PRO A 114 10.40 14.54 19.01
N LEU A 115 10.15 14.11 20.25
CA LEU A 115 8.92 13.40 20.63
C LEU A 115 7.65 14.19 20.29
N GLY A 116 7.66 15.51 20.49
CA GLY A 116 6.51 16.36 20.18
C GLY A 116 6.12 16.37 18.70
N TRP A 117 6.99 15.94 17.77
CA TRP A 117 6.61 15.74 16.37
C TRP A 117 5.73 14.50 16.21
N LEU A 118 6.08 13.42 16.91
CA LEU A 118 5.41 12.11 16.85
C LEU A 118 4.06 12.12 17.59
N GLU A 119 3.95 12.83 18.71
CA GLU A 119 2.71 12.91 19.50
C GLU A 119 1.59 13.72 18.81
N ARG A 120 1.95 14.55 17.83
CA ARG A 120 1.02 15.42 17.10
C ARG A 120 0.45 14.80 15.83
N VAL A 121 0.92 13.63 15.44
CA VAL A 121 0.44 12.93 14.24
C VAL A 121 -1.01 12.49 14.45
N PRO A 122 -1.98 12.92 13.60
CA PRO A 122 -3.39 12.57 13.81
C PRO A 122 -3.66 11.06 13.87
N SER A 123 -3.00 10.30 12.99
CA SER A 123 -3.15 8.84 12.91
C SER A 123 -2.76 8.11 14.19
N PHE A 124 -1.83 8.66 15.00
CA PHE A 124 -1.43 8.06 16.26
C PHE A 124 -2.61 8.07 17.23
N LYS A 125 -3.28 9.22 17.35
CA LYS A 125 -4.48 9.37 18.20
C LYS A 125 -5.68 8.60 17.66
N GLU A 126 -5.80 8.43 16.35
CA GLU A 126 -6.82 7.58 15.74
C GLU A 126 -6.59 6.10 16.07
N ARG A 127 -5.37 5.59 15.87
CA ARG A 127 -5.05 4.19 16.19
C ARG A 127 -5.25 3.87 17.67
N LEU A 128 -4.88 4.78 18.57
CA LEU A 128 -5.16 4.62 20.01
C LEU A 128 -6.66 4.51 20.30
N ARG A 129 -7.50 5.22 19.56
CA ARG A 129 -8.97 5.13 19.70
C ARG A 129 -9.50 3.83 19.09
N ASP A 130 -9.05 3.46 17.90
CA ASP A 130 -9.49 2.26 17.17
C ASP A 130 -9.09 0.95 17.88
N HIS A 131 -8.05 1.02 18.70
CA HIS A 131 -7.55 -0.11 19.49
C HIS A 131 -7.56 0.21 20.99
N ALA A 132 -8.55 0.96 21.48
CA ALA A 132 -8.63 1.39 22.88
C ALA A 132 -8.58 0.23 23.90
N GLU A 133 -8.95 -0.99 23.47
CA GLU A 133 -8.91 -2.19 24.31
C GLU A 133 -7.54 -2.88 24.34
N ARG A 134 -6.54 -2.35 23.63
CA ARG A 134 -5.19 -2.93 23.52
C ARG A 134 -4.15 -1.94 24.03
N ASP A 135 -3.12 -2.47 24.66
CA ASP A 135 -1.99 -1.68 25.15
C ASP A 135 -1.00 -1.33 24.02
N ILE A 136 -1.48 -0.56 23.04
CA ILE A 136 -0.68 -0.13 21.90
C ILE A 136 -0.08 1.28 22.09
N ALA A 137 -0.30 1.91 23.25
CA ALA A 137 0.32 3.19 23.62
C ALA A 137 1.80 3.00 24.01
N ASN A 138 2.56 2.38 23.13
CA ASN A 138 3.93 1.94 23.38
C ASN A 138 4.93 2.63 22.43
N PHE A 139 6.22 2.44 22.72
CA PHE A 139 7.32 3.02 21.95
C PHE A 139 7.26 2.65 20.46
N GLY A 140 6.88 1.40 20.13
CA GLY A 140 6.80 0.94 18.76
C GLY A 140 5.75 1.70 17.95
N LEU A 141 4.56 1.91 18.52
CA LEU A 141 3.53 2.72 17.86
C LEU A 141 3.93 4.19 17.81
N LEU A 142 4.47 4.78 18.87
CA LEU A 142 4.88 6.19 18.82
C LEU A 142 6.00 6.43 17.79
N GLY A 143 6.94 5.48 17.69
CA GLY A 143 8.11 5.54 16.81
C GLY A 143 7.87 5.11 15.37
N TYR A 144 6.69 4.58 15.01
CA TYR A 144 6.45 4.08 13.64
C TYR A 144 6.71 5.12 12.53
N PRO A 145 6.45 6.44 12.70
CA PRO A 145 6.78 7.42 11.66
C PRO A 145 8.29 7.55 11.41
N VAL A 146 9.11 7.32 12.44
CA VAL A 146 10.59 7.26 12.28
C VAL A 146 10.96 6.02 11.49
N LEU A 147 10.41 4.85 11.84
CA LEU A 147 10.62 3.61 11.10
C LEU A 147 10.22 3.77 9.61
N GLN A 148 9.06 4.37 9.33
CA GLN A 148 8.60 4.66 7.97
C GLN A 148 9.56 5.61 7.23
N THR A 149 10.10 6.61 7.93
CA THR A 149 11.08 7.53 7.37
C THR A 149 12.36 6.79 6.97
N VAL A 150 12.80 5.85 7.79
CA VAL A 150 13.95 4.98 7.48
C VAL A 150 13.66 4.11 6.28
N ASP A 151 12.49 3.48 6.19
CA ASP A 151 12.13 2.65 5.04
C ASP A 151 12.28 3.44 3.73
N ILE A 152 11.86 4.71 3.72
CA ILE A 152 12.01 5.63 2.57
C ILE A 152 13.48 6.00 2.34
N ALA A 153 14.16 6.46 3.39
CA ALA A 153 15.50 7.02 3.29
C ALA A 153 16.56 5.94 2.95
N ILE A 154 16.44 4.72 3.48
CA ILE A 154 17.42 3.63 3.34
C ILE A 154 17.62 3.22 1.88
N VAL A 155 16.55 3.28 1.07
CA VAL A 155 16.61 3.05 -0.39
C VAL A 155 16.87 4.33 -1.19
N ARG A 156 17.00 5.48 -0.53
CA ARG A 156 17.05 6.82 -1.15
C ARG A 156 15.81 7.10 -2.00
N GLY A 157 14.64 6.78 -1.46
CA GLY A 157 13.36 6.96 -2.14
C GLY A 157 13.08 8.44 -2.42
N GLU A 158 13.00 8.80 -3.70
CA GLU A 158 12.67 10.15 -4.16
C GLU A 158 11.16 10.38 -4.21
N LEU A 159 10.40 9.34 -4.58
CA LEU A 159 8.95 9.41 -4.74
C LEU A 159 8.25 8.37 -3.87
N VAL A 160 7.21 8.81 -3.17
CA VAL A 160 6.40 7.94 -2.34
C VAL A 160 4.93 8.08 -2.74
N PRO A 161 4.31 7.04 -3.32
CA PRO A 161 2.88 7.03 -3.60
C PRO A 161 2.10 7.16 -2.30
N VAL A 162 1.31 8.23 -2.17
CA VAL A 162 0.51 8.51 -0.97
C VAL A 162 -0.88 8.98 -1.35
N GLY A 163 -1.87 8.54 -0.57
CA GLY A 163 -3.20 9.16 -0.54
C GLY A 163 -3.17 10.45 0.27
N GLU A 164 -4.20 11.28 0.13
CA GLU A 164 -4.35 12.53 0.90
C GLU A 164 -4.23 12.31 2.42
N ASP A 165 -4.69 11.15 2.91
CA ASP A 165 -4.65 10.76 4.32
C ASP A 165 -3.25 10.39 4.85
N GLN A 166 -2.28 10.18 3.96
CA GLN A 166 -0.89 9.81 4.32
C GLN A 166 0.11 10.97 4.13
N VAL A 167 -0.33 12.12 3.61
CA VAL A 167 0.54 13.29 3.38
C VAL A 167 1.20 13.77 4.68
N ALA A 168 0.47 13.73 5.80
CA ALA A 168 1.00 14.11 7.10
C ALA A 168 2.17 13.21 7.55
N HIS A 169 2.15 11.91 7.23
CA HIS A 169 3.27 11.00 7.53
C HIS A 169 4.49 11.32 6.69
N LEU A 170 4.27 11.57 5.39
CA LEU A 170 5.37 11.91 4.51
C LEU A 170 6.04 13.24 4.90
N GLU A 171 5.29 14.23 5.39
CA GLU A 171 5.87 15.49 5.85
C GLU A 171 6.77 15.29 7.08
N ILE A 172 6.45 14.35 7.96
CA ILE A 172 7.34 13.99 9.08
C ILE A 172 8.65 13.40 8.54
N SER A 173 8.56 12.52 7.55
CA SER A 173 9.75 11.96 6.91
C SER A 173 10.63 13.05 6.28
N ARG A 174 10.02 14.01 5.60
CA ARG A 174 10.71 15.17 5.02
C ARG A 174 11.39 16.01 6.11
N GLU A 175 10.71 16.31 7.21
CA GLU A 175 11.28 17.08 8.31
C GLU A 175 12.43 16.37 9.03
N ILE A 176 12.33 15.05 9.23
CA ILE A 176 13.41 14.24 9.81
C ILE A 176 14.62 14.23 8.85
N VAL A 177 14.41 14.03 7.55
CA VAL A 177 15.47 14.06 6.53
C VAL A 177 16.15 15.44 6.48
N ARG A 178 15.39 16.53 6.38
CA ARG A 178 15.93 17.89 6.40
C ARG A 178 16.72 18.16 7.67
N ARG A 179 16.22 17.68 8.82
CA ARG A 179 16.91 17.84 10.10
C ARG A 179 18.23 17.08 10.13
N PHE A 180 18.26 15.84 9.66
CA PHE A 180 19.49 15.08 9.48
C PHE A 180 20.48 15.86 8.63
N ASN A 181 20.06 16.31 7.43
CA ASN A 181 20.97 16.98 6.51
C ASN A 181 21.50 18.32 7.05
N ARG A 182 20.69 19.06 7.83
CA ARG A 182 21.15 20.28 8.51
C ARG A 182 22.18 20.01 9.62
N LEU A 183 22.12 18.86 10.27
CA LEU A 183 23.01 18.50 11.38
C LEU A 183 24.33 17.89 10.87
N TYR A 184 24.26 17.05 9.83
CA TYR A 184 25.36 16.17 9.44
C TYR A 184 25.82 16.35 7.98
N GLY A 185 25.14 17.16 7.17
CA GLY A 185 25.44 17.38 5.76
C GLY A 185 24.45 16.71 4.81
N ASP A 186 24.49 17.09 3.52
CA ASP A 186 23.51 16.65 2.52
C ASP A 186 23.72 15.19 2.10
N VAL A 187 23.08 14.26 2.84
CA VAL A 187 23.28 12.80 2.70
C VAL A 187 21.99 12.08 2.33
N LEU A 188 20.88 12.43 2.99
CA LEU A 188 19.59 11.79 2.78
C LEU A 188 18.77 12.52 1.73
N VAL A 189 18.06 11.77 0.89
CA VAL A 189 17.18 12.33 -0.13
C VAL A 189 15.84 12.71 0.49
N GLU A 190 15.40 13.95 0.28
CA GLU A 190 14.08 14.40 0.73
C GLU A 190 12.97 13.83 -0.18
N PRO A 191 12.08 12.97 0.34
CA PRO A 191 11.07 12.31 -0.49
C PRO A 191 9.94 13.28 -0.88
N GLN A 192 9.43 13.13 -2.11
CA GLN A 192 8.30 13.88 -2.64
C GLN A 192 7.05 13.00 -2.73
N PRO A 193 5.85 13.55 -2.48
CA PRO A 193 4.61 12.82 -2.65
C PRO A 193 4.36 12.55 -4.12
N LEU A 194 4.00 11.31 -4.45
CA LEU A 194 3.32 10.97 -5.68
C LEU A 194 1.83 10.80 -5.37
N LEU A 195 1.05 11.86 -5.59
CA LEU A 195 -0.38 11.87 -5.26
C LEU A 195 -1.16 10.97 -6.21
N SER A 196 -1.96 10.07 -5.65
CA SER A 196 -2.94 9.29 -6.42
C SER A 196 -4.21 10.11 -6.61
N GLU A 197 -4.66 10.27 -7.87
CA GLU A 197 -5.98 10.85 -8.19
C GLU A 197 -7.13 9.86 -7.94
N THR A 198 -6.84 8.65 -7.45
CA THR A 198 -7.86 7.62 -7.29
C THR A 198 -8.84 8.03 -6.19
N PRO A 199 -10.14 8.17 -6.49
CA PRO A 199 -11.13 8.50 -5.50
C PRO A 199 -11.23 7.37 -4.46
N LEU A 200 -11.58 7.76 -3.23
CA LEU A 200 -11.83 6.84 -2.14
C LEU A 200 -12.91 5.81 -2.55
N ILE A 201 -12.56 4.53 -2.45
CA ILE A 201 -13.46 3.43 -2.78
C ILE A 201 -14.35 3.11 -1.58
N PRO A 202 -15.69 3.24 -1.70
CA PRO A 202 -16.59 2.98 -0.59
C PRO A 202 -16.80 1.48 -0.37
N GLY A 203 -16.99 1.10 0.89
CA GLY A 203 -17.41 -0.24 1.29
C GLY A 203 -18.94 -0.40 1.26
N SER A 204 -19.40 -1.56 1.72
CA SER A 204 -20.81 -1.96 1.71
C SER A 204 -21.74 -1.02 2.49
N ASP A 205 -21.19 -0.24 3.41
CA ASP A 205 -21.90 0.73 4.25
C ASP A 205 -21.72 2.19 3.79
N GLY A 206 -21.04 2.42 2.67
CA GLY A 206 -20.74 3.75 2.14
C GLY A 206 -19.57 4.49 2.80
N ARG A 207 -18.97 3.94 3.87
CA ARG A 207 -17.72 4.44 4.45
C ARG A 207 -16.53 3.97 3.60
N LYS A 208 -15.30 4.41 3.91
CA LYS A 208 -14.08 3.89 3.25
C LYS A 208 -14.05 2.37 3.38
N MET A 209 -13.77 1.69 2.27
CA MET A 209 -13.58 0.24 2.29
C MET A 209 -12.37 -0.11 3.16
N SER A 210 -12.57 -0.96 4.16
CA SER A 210 -11.50 -1.43 5.03
C SER A 210 -11.78 -2.83 5.56
N LYS A 211 -10.70 -3.53 5.90
CA LYS A 211 -10.78 -4.86 6.53
C LYS A 211 -11.44 -4.80 7.91
N SER A 212 -11.12 -3.76 8.69
CA SER A 212 -11.58 -3.62 10.08
C SER A 212 -13.05 -3.27 10.21
N LEU A 213 -13.64 -2.68 9.17
CA LEU A 213 -15.08 -2.34 9.14
C LEU A 213 -15.94 -3.48 8.58
N ASP A 214 -15.33 -4.60 8.16
CA ASP A 214 -15.99 -5.74 7.54
C ASP A 214 -16.95 -5.32 6.40
N ASN A 215 -16.50 -4.35 5.58
CA ASN A 215 -17.30 -3.73 4.53
C ASN A 215 -16.68 -3.90 3.13
N ALA A 216 -15.79 -4.87 2.97
CA ALA A 216 -14.94 -5.04 1.80
C ALA A 216 -15.46 -6.08 0.79
N ILE A 217 -15.03 -5.90 -0.48
CA ILE A 217 -15.11 -6.93 -1.52
C ILE A 217 -13.68 -7.43 -1.74
N TRP A 218 -13.40 -8.70 -1.47
CA TRP A 218 -12.05 -9.26 -1.60
C TRP A 218 -11.78 -9.67 -3.05
N VAL A 219 -10.57 -9.38 -3.55
CA VAL A 219 -10.25 -9.67 -4.96
C VAL A 219 -10.05 -11.16 -5.22
N ARG A 220 -9.77 -11.94 -4.16
CA ARG A 220 -9.57 -13.40 -4.21
C ARG A 220 -10.86 -14.20 -4.11
N ASP A 221 -11.99 -13.55 -3.84
CA ASP A 221 -13.26 -14.23 -3.62
C ASP A 221 -13.75 -14.94 -4.89
N ASP A 222 -14.47 -16.04 -4.71
CA ASP A 222 -15.17 -16.70 -5.80
C ASP A 222 -16.38 -15.88 -6.29
N GLU A 223 -17.02 -16.34 -7.36
CA GLU A 223 -18.14 -15.61 -7.97
C GLU A 223 -19.32 -15.45 -7.00
N ASP A 224 -19.61 -16.47 -6.19
CA ASP A 224 -20.73 -16.46 -5.26
C ASP A 224 -20.48 -15.50 -4.10
N ALA A 225 -19.26 -15.48 -3.55
CA ALA A 225 -18.84 -14.55 -2.51
C ALA A 225 -18.84 -13.10 -2.98
N ILE A 226 -18.35 -12.80 -4.20
CA ILE A 226 -18.42 -11.45 -4.78
C ILE A 226 -19.88 -11.02 -4.93
N ARG A 227 -20.76 -11.88 -5.49
CA ARG A 227 -22.19 -11.59 -5.63
C ARG A 227 -22.87 -11.35 -4.29
N ALA A 228 -22.53 -12.15 -3.27
CA ALA A 228 -23.07 -11.98 -1.92
C ALA A 228 -22.61 -10.66 -1.29
N SER A 229 -21.32 -10.33 -1.39
CA SER A 229 -20.76 -9.08 -0.87
C SER A 229 -21.43 -7.87 -1.55
N VAL A 230 -21.45 -7.79 -2.87
CA VAL A 230 -22.09 -6.70 -3.63
C VAL A 230 -23.59 -6.57 -3.31
N ARG A 231 -24.28 -7.70 -3.07
CA ARG A 231 -25.70 -7.68 -2.69
C ARG A 231 -25.94 -6.95 -1.36
N SER A 232 -25.02 -7.05 -0.41
CA SER A 232 -25.14 -6.43 0.92
C SER A 232 -25.01 -4.91 0.94
N PHE A 233 -24.49 -4.30 -0.13
CA PHE A 233 -24.22 -2.87 -0.18
C PHE A 233 -25.46 -2.01 0.05
N VAL A 234 -25.34 -0.96 0.83
CA VAL A 234 -26.35 0.09 0.89
C VAL A 234 -26.44 0.80 -0.46
N THR A 235 -27.63 1.27 -0.78
CA THR A 235 -27.91 2.07 -1.99
C THR A 235 -28.64 3.35 -1.59
N ASP A 236 -29.20 4.09 -2.54
CA ASP A 236 -30.04 5.25 -2.23
C ASP A 236 -31.24 4.83 -1.36
N PRO A 237 -31.36 5.32 -0.11
CA PRO A 237 -32.47 4.95 0.78
C PRO A 237 -33.83 5.45 0.28
N GLN A 238 -33.88 6.42 -0.64
CA GLN A 238 -35.12 6.92 -1.22
C GLN A 238 -35.59 6.09 -2.43
N LYS A 239 -34.72 5.28 -3.03
CA LYS A 239 -35.08 4.37 -4.13
C LYS A 239 -35.48 3.01 -3.57
N VAL A 240 -36.73 2.90 -3.12
CA VAL A 240 -37.22 1.70 -2.42
C VAL A 240 -37.54 0.57 -3.41
N ARG A 241 -38.07 0.90 -4.60
CA ARG A 241 -38.51 -0.07 -5.60
C ARG A 241 -38.05 0.29 -7.01
N ARG A 242 -38.14 -0.66 -7.93
CA ARG A 242 -37.98 -0.39 -9.36
C ARG A 242 -39.10 0.55 -9.82
N GLY A 243 -38.76 1.56 -10.62
CA GLY A 243 -39.64 2.65 -10.99
C GLY A 243 -39.43 3.93 -10.17
N ASP A 244 -38.93 3.83 -8.92
CA ASP A 244 -38.59 5.02 -8.14
C ASP A 244 -37.31 5.66 -8.70
N PRO A 245 -37.27 7.00 -8.91
CA PRO A 245 -36.06 7.68 -9.32
C PRO A 245 -35.01 7.61 -8.21
N GLY A 246 -33.74 7.37 -8.59
CA GLY A 246 -32.61 7.34 -7.67
C GLY A 246 -31.62 8.47 -7.87
N ARG A 247 -30.69 8.61 -6.92
CA ARG A 247 -29.57 9.56 -6.98
C ARG A 247 -28.25 8.78 -7.02
N PRO A 248 -27.67 8.57 -8.22
CA PRO A 248 -26.41 7.84 -8.36
C PRO A 248 -25.27 8.41 -7.52
N GLU A 249 -25.23 9.73 -7.34
CA GLU A 249 -24.10 10.47 -6.76
C GLU A 249 -23.87 10.14 -5.28
N ILE A 250 -24.91 9.69 -4.58
CA ILE A 250 -24.84 9.28 -3.17
C ILE A 250 -24.74 7.77 -2.98
N CYS A 251 -24.78 6.99 -4.07
CA CYS A 251 -24.87 5.54 -4.04
C CYS A 251 -23.47 4.90 -4.08
N PRO A 252 -23.06 4.10 -3.07
CA PRO A 252 -21.78 3.41 -3.07
C PRO A 252 -21.57 2.49 -4.27
N ILE A 253 -22.64 1.81 -4.72
CA ILE A 253 -22.59 0.95 -5.93
C ILE A 253 -22.25 1.76 -7.18
N PHE A 254 -22.83 2.96 -7.32
CA PHE A 254 -22.51 3.81 -8.46
C PHE A 254 -21.07 4.33 -8.42
N ALA A 255 -20.55 4.65 -7.22
CA ALA A 255 -19.14 4.99 -7.07
C ALA A 255 -18.20 3.85 -7.51
N LEU A 256 -18.56 2.59 -7.23
CA LEU A 256 -17.83 1.42 -7.73
C LEU A 256 -17.94 1.28 -9.25
N HIS A 257 -19.12 1.51 -9.85
CA HIS A 257 -19.25 1.51 -11.31
C HIS A 257 -18.36 2.55 -12.00
N ARG A 258 -18.20 3.75 -11.42
CA ARG A 258 -17.27 4.75 -11.99
C ARG A 258 -15.83 4.23 -12.10
N LYS A 259 -15.42 3.34 -11.19
CA LYS A 259 -14.08 2.75 -11.20
C LYS A 259 -13.99 1.47 -12.04
N PHE A 260 -14.96 0.57 -11.91
CA PHE A 260 -14.89 -0.79 -12.44
C PHE A 260 -15.80 -1.04 -13.65
N SER A 261 -16.58 -0.05 -14.07
CA SER A 261 -17.47 -0.14 -15.23
C SER A 261 -17.52 1.19 -16.00
N PRO A 262 -16.36 1.82 -16.32
CA PRO A 262 -16.32 3.18 -16.88
C PRO A 262 -17.17 3.33 -18.14
N ASP A 263 -17.19 2.31 -19.00
CA ASP A 263 -17.92 2.33 -20.28
C ASP A 263 -19.45 2.27 -20.14
N ARG A 264 -19.96 1.98 -18.94
CA ARG A 264 -21.40 1.85 -18.65
C ARG A 264 -21.92 2.90 -17.68
N VAL A 265 -21.08 3.84 -17.26
CA VAL A 265 -21.43 4.82 -16.21
C VAL A 265 -22.65 5.65 -16.60
N ASP A 266 -22.70 6.13 -17.84
CA ASP A 266 -23.81 6.98 -18.31
C ASP A 266 -25.13 6.22 -18.40
N GLU A 267 -25.10 5.00 -18.95
CA GLU A 267 -26.25 4.07 -19.02
C GLU A 267 -26.80 3.79 -17.60
N ILE A 268 -25.92 3.48 -16.66
CA ILE A 268 -26.29 3.17 -15.27
C ILE A 268 -26.84 4.41 -14.57
N ALA A 269 -26.24 5.58 -14.80
CA ALA A 269 -26.70 6.83 -14.22
C ALA A 269 -28.10 7.19 -14.71
N GLU A 270 -28.34 7.13 -16.02
CA GLU A 270 -29.64 7.40 -16.63
C GLU A 270 -30.71 6.40 -16.18
N GLY A 271 -30.38 5.11 -16.18
CA GLY A 271 -31.28 4.06 -15.71
C GLY A 271 -31.64 4.21 -14.22
N CYS A 272 -30.69 4.61 -13.38
CA CYS A 272 -30.91 4.85 -11.97
C CYS A 272 -31.80 6.09 -11.74
N ARG A 273 -31.47 7.23 -12.38
CA ARG A 273 -32.21 8.51 -12.26
C ARG A 273 -33.65 8.40 -12.76
N SER A 274 -33.86 7.71 -13.88
CA SER A 274 -35.20 7.49 -14.45
C SER A 274 -36.05 6.49 -13.66
N GLY A 275 -35.42 5.67 -12.81
CA GLY A 275 -36.10 4.58 -12.10
C GLY A 275 -36.16 3.25 -12.87
N ALA A 276 -35.82 3.25 -14.16
CA ALA A 276 -35.91 2.08 -15.04
C ALA A 276 -35.02 0.92 -14.59
N LEU A 277 -33.82 1.23 -14.09
CA LEU A 277 -32.88 0.27 -13.53
C LEU A 277 -33.15 0.07 -12.03
N GLY A 278 -33.43 -1.18 -11.64
CA GLY A 278 -33.57 -1.55 -10.23
C GLY A 278 -32.21 -1.66 -9.53
N CYS A 279 -32.17 -1.43 -8.21
CA CYS A 279 -30.92 -1.55 -7.43
C CYS A 279 -30.32 -2.96 -7.47
N VAL A 280 -31.17 -4.00 -7.55
CA VAL A 280 -30.74 -5.40 -7.68
C VAL A 280 -30.07 -5.66 -9.03
N ASP A 281 -30.66 -5.16 -10.11
CA ASP A 281 -30.11 -5.29 -11.47
C ASP A 281 -28.77 -4.54 -11.57
N CYS A 282 -28.72 -3.31 -11.05
CA CYS A 282 -27.50 -2.50 -10.97
C CYS A 282 -26.36 -3.24 -10.22
N LYS A 283 -26.66 -3.79 -9.04
CA LYS A 283 -25.71 -4.62 -8.28
C LYS A 283 -25.26 -5.87 -9.04
N THR A 284 -26.15 -6.50 -9.79
CA THR A 284 -25.82 -7.67 -10.60
C THR A 284 -24.81 -7.31 -11.69
N ILE A 285 -25.03 -6.19 -12.38
CA ILE A 285 -24.08 -5.66 -13.37
C ILE A 285 -22.71 -5.43 -12.73
N LEU A 286 -22.65 -4.82 -11.55
CA LEU A 286 -21.37 -4.58 -10.87
C LEU A 286 -20.67 -5.89 -10.53
N ALA A 287 -21.39 -6.86 -9.96
CA ALA A 287 -20.81 -8.15 -9.59
C ALA A 287 -20.22 -8.86 -10.81
N ASP A 288 -20.93 -8.87 -11.95
CA ASP A 288 -20.44 -9.47 -13.20
C ASP A 288 -19.14 -8.79 -13.66
N GLN A 289 -19.09 -7.45 -13.62
CA GLN A 289 -17.90 -6.69 -14.01
C GLN A 289 -16.69 -6.99 -13.09
N LEU A 290 -16.91 -7.08 -11.77
CA LEU A 290 -15.84 -7.41 -10.82
C LEU A 290 -15.35 -8.85 -11.02
N ILE A 291 -16.27 -9.81 -11.23
CA ILE A 291 -15.94 -11.22 -11.47
C ILE A 291 -15.03 -11.37 -12.69
N GLU A 292 -15.39 -10.74 -13.81
CA GLU A 292 -14.59 -10.79 -15.03
C GLU A 292 -13.27 -10.03 -14.86
N ARG A 293 -13.28 -8.86 -14.22
CA ARG A 293 -12.08 -8.06 -13.97
C ARG A 293 -11.03 -8.82 -13.18
N PHE A 294 -11.44 -9.58 -12.16
CA PHE A 294 -10.54 -10.31 -11.27
C PHE A 294 -10.37 -11.79 -11.65
N ARG A 295 -11.03 -12.30 -12.70
CA ARG A 295 -10.84 -13.67 -13.20
C ARG A 295 -9.35 -13.95 -13.54
N PRO A 296 -8.64 -13.12 -14.33
CA PRO A 296 -7.23 -13.37 -14.65
C PRO A 296 -6.32 -13.38 -13.41
N TYR A 297 -6.59 -12.49 -12.45
CA TYR A 297 -5.87 -12.46 -11.18
C TYR A 297 -6.07 -13.76 -10.39
N ARG A 298 -7.31 -14.26 -10.26
CA ARG A 298 -7.62 -15.49 -9.51
C ARG A 298 -6.99 -16.72 -10.17
N GLU A 299 -7.05 -16.81 -11.50
CA GLU A 299 -6.42 -17.89 -12.27
C GLU A 299 -4.90 -17.89 -12.07
N ARG A 300 -4.26 -16.73 -12.25
CA ARG A 300 -2.81 -16.59 -12.05
C ARG A 300 -2.41 -16.89 -10.61
N ARG A 301 -3.20 -16.43 -9.63
CA ARG A 301 -2.96 -16.70 -8.21
C ARG A 301 -3.00 -18.20 -7.91
N ALA A 302 -3.97 -18.93 -8.47
CA ALA A 302 -4.11 -20.36 -8.27
C ALA A 302 -2.93 -21.13 -8.89
N GLU A 303 -2.47 -20.71 -10.07
CA GLU A 303 -1.27 -21.25 -10.72
C GLU A 303 -0.02 -21.05 -9.85
N LEU A 304 0.26 -19.81 -9.45
CA LEU A 304 1.44 -19.46 -8.65
C LEU A 304 1.42 -20.08 -7.25
N ALA A 305 0.24 -20.26 -6.65
CA ALA A 305 0.10 -20.97 -5.37
C ALA A 305 0.52 -22.45 -5.46
N GLY A 306 0.45 -23.04 -6.66
CA GLY A 306 0.89 -24.39 -6.94
C GLY A 306 2.40 -24.55 -7.08
N GLU A 307 3.17 -23.46 -7.16
CA GLU A 307 4.62 -23.47 -7.35
C GLU A 307 5.39 -23.45 -6.02
N PRO A 308 6.00 -24.57 -5.58
CA PRO A 308 6.66 -24.63 -4.29
C PRO A 308 7.87 -23.69 -4.20
N GLY A 309 7.94 -22.92 -3.12
CA GLY A 309 9.05 -22.03 -2.80
C GLY A 309 9.16 -20.79 -3.70
N LEU A 310 8.21 -20.53 -4.60
CA LEU A 310 8.23 -19.34 -5.47
C LEU A 310 8.35 -18.05 -4.66
N VAL A 311 7.46 -17.88 -3.68
CA VAL A 311 7.41 -16.66 -2.87
C VAL A 311 8.69 -16.47 -2.05
N ASP A 312 9.21 -17.54 -1.45
CA ASP A 312 10.44 -17.46 -0.66
C ASP A 312 11.62 -17.05 -1.58
N ARG A 313 11.75 -17.64 -2.78
CA ARG A 313 12.77 -17.24 -3.78
C ARG A 313 12.67 -15.76 -4.16
N VAL A 314 11.47 -15.27 -4.48
CA VAL A 314 11.25 -13.87 -4.87
C VAL A 314 11.67 -12.92 -3.74
N LEU A 315 11.32 -13.23 -2.49
CA LEU A 315 11.69 -12.39 -1.34
C LEU A 315 13.19 -12.45 -1.05
N ASP A 316 13.83 -13.62 -1.18
CA ASP A 316 15.27 -13.78 -1.02
C ASP A 316 16.04 -12.98 -2.08
N GLU A 317 15.65 -13.10 -3.36
CA GLU A 317 16.23 -12.32 -4.46
C GLU A 317 16.03 -10.82 -4.26
N GLY A 318 14.85 -10.40 -3.79
CA GLY A 318 14.59 -9.01 -3.44
C GLY A 318 15.44 -8.50 -2.29
N ALA A 319 15.68 -9.32 -1.27
CA ALA A 319 16.60 -9.02 -0.18
C ALA A 319 18.04 -8.85 -0.68
N GLU A 320 18.49 -9.71 -1.61
CA GLU A 320 19.80 -9.61 -2.25
C GLU A 320 19.94 -8.32 -3.08
N LYS A 321 18.87 -7.87 -3.75
CA LYS A 321 18.85 -6.61 -4.52
C LYS A 321 18.86 -5.37 -3.61
N VAL A 322 18.08 -5.35 -2.53
CA VAL A 322 17.92 -4.15 -1.68
C VAL A 322 19.04 -3.96 -0.66
N ARG A 323 19.63 -5.04 -0.12
CA ARG A 323 20.64 -4.96 0.96
C ARG A 323 21.87 -4.12 0.58
N PRO A 324 22.48 -4.26 -0.61
CA PRO A 324 23.60 -3.40 -1.01
C PRO A 324 23.24 -1.91 -1.02
N VAL A 325 22.03 -1.56 -1.49
CA VAL A 325 21.52 -0.18 -1.47
C VAL A 325 21.39 0.33 -0.04
N ALA A 326 20.79 -0.50 0.82
CA ALA A 326 20.58 -0.14 2.22
C ALA A 326 21.90 0.06 2.98
N ARG A 327 22.88 -0.84 2.78
CA ARG A 327 24.22 -0.73 3.38
C ARG A 327 24.92 0.54 2.95
N ALA A 328 24.94 0.83 1.65
CA ALA A 328 25.58 2.04 1.14
C ALA A 328 24.96 3.32 1.72
N THR A 329 23.64 3.34 1.94
CA THR A 329 22.97 4.47 2.60
C THR A 329 23.33 4.57 4.08
N LEU A 330 23.30 3.45 4.82
CA LEU A 330 23.65 3.43 6.24
C LEU A 330 25.13 3.80 6.47
N GLU A 331 26.04 3.35 5.61
CA GLU A 331 27.45 3.73 5.65
C GLU A 331 27.64 5.24 5.49
N ALA A 332 26.97 5.87 4.51
CA ALA A 332 27.00 7.32 4.33
C ALA A 332 26.43 8.07 5.55
N VAL A 333 25.39 7.52 6.20
CA VAL A 333 24.83 8.07 7.44
C VAL A 333 25.83 7.96 8.59
N ARG A 334 26.48 6.81 8.78
CA ARG A 334 27.50 6.61 9.82
C ARG A 334 28.69 7.55 9.63
N GLU A 335 29.18 7.67 8.39
CA GLU A 335 30.28 8.58 8.06
C GLU A 335 29.92 10.03 8.42
N ALA A 336 28.74 10.51 8.03
CA ALA A 336 28.27 11.85 8.34
C ALA A 336 28.06 12.11 9.85
N MET A 337 27.77 11.05 10.62
CA MET A 337 27.64 11.09 12.07
C MET A 337 28.96 10.83 12.82
N HIS A 338 30.04 10.51 12.09
CA HIS A 338 31.34 10.09 12.62
C HIS A 338 31.29 8.84 13.54
N LEU A 339 30.55 7.80 13.11
CA LEU A 339 30.38 6.53 13.83
C LEU A 339 31.22 5.38 13.26
#